data_AF-A0A849U7Y1-F1
#
_entry.id   AF-A0A849U7Y1-F1
#
_cell.length_a   1.000
_cell.length_b   1.000
_cell.length_c   1.000
_cell.angle_alpha   90.00
_cell.angle_beta   90.00
_cell.angle_gamma   90.00
#
_symmetry.space_group_name_H-M   'P 1'
#
loop_
_entity.id
_entity.type
_entity.pdbx_description
1 polymer ?
#
loop_
_entity_poly.entity_id
_entity_poly.type
_entity_poly.pdbx_seq_one_letter_code
_entity_poly.pdbx_strand_id
1 'polypeptide(L)' 'LIPMAGLIDKEAELARLAKEIQKITNDLPRIESKLNNPSFVDKAPPEVIDKERAKLTELLSSLKNLEQQQEKIRSL' A
#
# COMPACT_ATOMS: atom_id res chain seq x y z
N LEU A 1 -4.12 -4.90 -19.93
CA LEU A 1 -3.19 -6.05 -19.99
C LEU A 1 -2.13 -5.72 -21.03
N ILE A 2 -0.94 -5.31 -20.59
CA ILE A 2 0.17 -4.99 -21.50
C ILE A 2 0.83 -6.33 -21.89
N PRO A 3 0.96 -6.65 -23.19
CA PRO A 3 1.53 -7.91 -23.64
C PRO A 3 3.03 -7.94 -23.34
N MET A 4 3.46 -8.92 -22.54
CA MET A 4 4.85 -9.10 -22.09
C MET A 4 5.66 -9.84 -23.17
N ALA A 5 5.82 -9.21 -24.33
CA ALA A 5 6.69 -9.70 -25.39
C ALA A 5 8.15 -9.39 -25.05
N GLY A 6 8.84 -10.35 -24.43
CA GLY A 6 10.30 -10.41 -24.34
C GLY A 6 10.88 -9.89 -23.03
N LEU A 7 11.33 -10.82 -22.18
CA LEU A 7 12.19 -10.59 -21.01
C LEU A 7 11.58 -9.71 -19.91
N ILE A 8 10.73 -10.29 -19.06
CA ILE A 8 10.60 -9.77 -17.69
C ILE A 8 11.96 -9.99 -17.04
N ASP A 9 12.72 -8.92 -16.84
CA ASP A 9 13.76 -8.93 -15.83
C ASP A 9 13.06 -9.06 -14.48
N LYS A 10 12.94 -10.32 -14.02
CA LYS A 10 12.25 -10.66 -12.77
C LYS A 10 12.88 -9.93 -11.59
N GLU A 11 14.20 -9.77 -11.60
CA GLU A 11 14.92 -9.09 -10.53
C GLU A 11 14.58 -7.60 -10.52
N ALA A 12 14.60 -6.94 -11.69
CA ALA A 12 14.22 -5.54 -11.80
C ALA A 12 12.76 -5.29 -11.38
N GLU A 13 11.83 -6.16 -11.79
CA GLU A 13 10.42 -6.02 -11.45
C GLU A 13 10.14 -6.33 -9.97
N LEU A 14 10.78 -7.36 -9.40
CA LEU A 14 10.71 -7.63 -7.96
C LEU A 14 11.30 -6.47 -7.14
N ALA A 15 12.38 -5.84 -7.62
CA ALA A 15 12.97 -4.66 -6.98
C ALA A 15 12.05 -3.44 -7.06
N ARG A 16 11.35 -3.22 -8.20
CA ARG A 16 10.34 -2.16 -8.33
C ARG A 16 9.20 -2.37 -7.34
N LEU A 17 8.64 -3.58 -7.30
CA LEU A 17 7.54 -3.94 -6.40
C LEU A 17 7.95 -3.82 -4.94
N ALA A 18 9.15 -4.28 -4.56
CA ALA A 18 9.65 -4.16 -3.20
C ALA A 18 9.77 -2.69 -2.76
N LYS A 19 10.23 -1.79 -3.65
CA LYS A 19 10.29 -0.35 -3.36
C LYS A 19 8.91 0.27 -3.18
N GLU A 20 7.93 -0.14 -3.98
CA GLU A 20 6.56 0.38 -3.85
C GLU A 20 5.88 -0.13 -2.58
N ILE A 21 6.02 -1.42 -2.26
CA ILE A 21 5.60 -2.02 -1.00
C ILE A 21 6.22 -1.24 0.18
N GLN A 22 7.54 -1.02 0.15
CA GLN A 22 8.25 -0.31 1.22
C GLN A 22 7.74 1.12 1.43
N LYS A 23 7.40 1.84 0.35
CA LYS A 23 6.83 3.19 0.47
C LYS A 23 5.49 3.15 1.21
N ILE A 24 4.60 2.24 0.83
CA ILE A 24 3.28 2.12 1.43
C ILE A 24 3.40 1.67 2.89
N THR A 25 4.25 0.69 3.19
CA THR A 25 4.46 0.21 4.57
C THR A 25 5.10 1.26 5.47
N ASN A 26 5.88 2.19 4.93
CA ASN A 26 6.40 3.33 5.69
C ASN A 26 5.33 4.42 5.95
N ASP A 27 4.34 4.56 5.06
CA ASP A 27 3.28 5.55 5.19
C ASP A 27 2.13 5.09 6.11
N LEU A 28 1.86 3.78 6.16
CA LEU A 28 0.80 3.17 6.97
C LEU A 28 0.87 3.53 8.47
N PRO A 29 2.02 3.40 9.17
CA PRO A 29 2.11 3.66 10.61
C PRO A 29 1.66 5.06 10.99
N ARG A 30 1.87 6.05 10.13
CA ARG A 30 1.47 7.44 10.40
C ARG A 30 -0.05 7.59 10.42
N ILE A 31 -0.75 6.91 9.52
CA ILE A 31 -2.21 6.98 9.40
C ILE A 31 -2.86 6.13 10.50
N GLU A 32 -2.32 4.93 10.73
CA GLU A 32 -2.77 4.06 11.83
C GLU A 32 -2.57 4.74 13.19
N SER A 33 -1.44 5.41 13.41
CA SER A 33 -1.18 6.15 14.66
C SER A 33 -2.19 7.27 14.90
N LYS A 34 -2.58 8.01 13.84
CA LYS A 34 -3.64 9.02 13.95
C LYS A 34 -4.98 8.39 14.32
N LEU A 35 -5.38 7.33 13.60
CA LEU A 35 -6.68 6.67 13.79
C LEU A 35 -6.77 5.89 15.11
N ASN A 36 -5.64 5.46 15.68
CA ASN A 36 -5.56 4.82 16.99
C ASN A 36 -5.42 5.82 18.14
N ASN A 37 -5.22 7.11 17.88
CA ASN A 37 -5.14 8.13 18.91
C ASN A 37 -6.54 8.63 19.29
N PRO A 38 -7.05 8.33 20.50
CA PRO A 38 -8.40 8.74 20.91
C PRO A 38 -8.56 10.25 20.89
N SER A 39 -7.53 11.02 21.25
CA SER A 39 -7.60 12.48 21.18
C SER A 39 -7.78 13.03 19.77
N PHE A 40 -7.31 12.30 18.75
CA PHE A 40 -7.54 12.66 17.36
C PHE A 40 -8.96 12.25 16.94
N VAL A 41 -9.37 11.01 17.23
CA VAL A 41 -10.69 10.49 16.87
C VAL A 41 -11.83 11.27 17.54
N ASP A 42 -11.65 11.71 18.78
CA ASP A 42 -12.69 12.40 19.54
C ASP A 42 -12.80 13.90 19.18
N LYS A 43 -11.74 14.49 18.64
CA LYS A 43 -11.66 15.95 18.39
C LYS A 43 -11.65 16.33 16.92
N ALA A 44 -11.25 15.43 16.02
CA ALA A 44 -11.21 15.70 14.60
C ALA A 44 -12.64 15.75 14.02
N PRO A 45 -12.90 16.61 13.04
CA PRO A 45 -14.15 16.58 12.28
C PRO A 45 -14.40 15.19 11.67
N PRO A 46 -15.66 14.71 11.62
CA PRO A 46 -15.99 13.40 11.04
C PRO A 46 -15.43 13.21 9.62
N GLU A 47 -15.52 14.25 8.78
CA GLU A 47 -14.97 14.26 7.42
C GLU A 47 -13.45 14.01 7.35
N VAL A 48 -12.69 14.45 8.37
CA VAL A 48 -11.24 14.23 8.47
C VAL A 48 -10.98 12.78 8.87
N ILE A 49 -11.75 12.24 9.80
CA ILE A 49 -11.64 10.84 10.23
C ILE A 49 -11.97 9.90 9.07
N ASP A 50 -13.07 10.17 8.36
CA ASP A 50 -13.50 9.38 7.21
C ASP A 50 -12.46 9.41 6.10
N LYS A 51 -11.85 10.58 5.84
CA LYS A 51 -10.76 10.71 4.86
C LYS A 51 -9.53 9.90 5.26
N GLU A 52 -9.11 9.93 6.52
CA GLU A 52 -7.96 9.13 6.99
C GLU A 52 -8.28 7.62 6.95
N ARG A 53 -9.51 7.21 7.27
CA ARG A 53 -9.97 5.80 7.15
C ARG A 53 -10.04 5.33 5.69
N ALA A 54 -10.54 6.17 4.79
CA ALA A 54 -10.56 5.88 3.36
C ALA A 54 -9.12 5.72 2.84
N LYS A 55 -8.23 6.65 3.21
CA LYS A 55 -6.81 6.56 2.86
C LYS A 55 -6.14 5.30 3.39
N LEU A 56 -6.43 4.90 4.63
CA LEU A 56 -5.93 3.64 5.19
C LEU A 56 -6.39 2.44 4.35
N THR A 57 -7.68 2.39 4.02
CA THR A 57 -8.26 1.32 3.20
C THR A 57 -7.62 1.25 1.81
N GLU A 58 -7.42 2.38 1.16
CA GLU A 58 -6.75 2.46 -0.15
C GLU A 58 -5.32 1.94 -0.09
N LEU A 59 -4.53 2.38 0.91
CA LEU A 59 -3.15 1.94 1.07
C LEU A 59 -3.05 0.43 1.35
N LEU A 60 -3.91 -0.11 2.21
CA LEU A 60 -3.96 -1.55 2.49
C LEU A 60 -4.36 -2.36 1.24
N SER A 61 -5.31 -1.86 0.46
CA SER A 61 -5.71 -2.50 -0.80
C SER A 61 -4.57 -2.49 -1.82
N SER A 62 -3.89 -1.35 -2.00
CA SER A 62 -2.72 -1.22 -2.87
C SER A 62 -1.57 -2.13 -2.43
N LEU A 63 -1.28 -2.17 -1.12
CA LEU A 63 -0.25 -3.05 -0.55
C LEU A 63 -0.53 -4.51 -0.90
N LYS A 64 -1.75 -4.99 -0.62
CA LYS A 64 -2.17 -6.35 -0.92
C LYS A 64 -2.03 -6.69 -2.40
N ASN A 65 -2.42 -5.79 -3.29
CA ASN A 65 -2.30 -6.00 -4.74
C ASN A 65 -0.83 -6.12 -5.18
N LEU A 66 0.06 -5.28 -4.62
CA LEU A 66 1.49 -5.32 -4.92
C LEU A 66 2.16 -6.59 -4.38
N GLU A 67 1.81 -7.02 -3.17
CA GLU A 67 2.28 -8.27 -2.59
C GLU A 67 1.84 -9.47 -3.44
N GLN A 68 0.57 -9.51 -3.86
CA GLN A 68 0.08 -10.55 -4.77
C GLN A 68 0.80 -10.55 -6.12
N GLN A 69 1.10 -9.37 -6.67
CA GLN A 69 1.87 -9.28 -7.91
C GLN A 69 3.31 -9.78 -7.70
N GLN A 70 3.93 -9.43 -6.57
CA GLN A 70 5.27 -9.87 -6.22
C GLN A 70 5.33 -11.40 -6.07
N GLU A 71 4.37 -12.00 -5.38
CA GLU A 71 4.26 -13.46 -5.24
C GLU A 71 4.10 -14.16 -6.59
N LYS A 72 3.21 -13.65 -7.45
CA LYS A 72 3.04 -14.19 -8.81
C LYS A 72 4.36 -14.20 -9.57
N ILE A 73 5.11 -13.10 -9.53
CA ILE A 73 6.40 -13.00 -10.23
C ILE A 73 7.46 -13.90 -9.62
N ARG A 74 7.47 -14.09 -8.29
CA ARG A 74 8.36 -15.06 -7.63
C ARG A 74 8.04 -16.51 -8.03
N SER A 75 6.79 -16.81 -8.38
CA SER A 75 6.34 -18.15 -8.78
C SER A 75 6.49 -18.46 -10.28
N LEU A 76 6.79 -17.46 -11.10
CA LEU A 76 7.11 -17.62 -12.53
C LEU A 76 8.56 -18.05 -12.71
#